data_AF-A0A8C3FPB3-F1
#
_entry.id   AF-A0A8C3FPB3-F1
#
_cell.length_a   1.000
_cell.length_b   1.000
_cell.length_c   1.000
_cell.angle_alpha   90.00
_cell.angle_beta   90.00
_cell.angle_gamma   90.00
#
_symmetry.space_group_name_H-M   'P 1'
#
loop_
_entity.id
_entity.type
_entity.pdbx_description
1 polymer ?
#
loop_
_entity_poly.entity_id
_entity_poly.type
_entity_poly.pdbx_seq_one_letter_code
_entity_poly.pdbx_strand_id
1 'polypeptide(L)'
;MILPSRGSCAHTHTHTHTYTHTIPPAGGAEHTHTLQCPSPGAIPRRLRGVGSCNAPASVAPLTAVSLAGLTEEDSVYVFKEDEMIEYDGEFAADTLVEFLLDVLEDPVEFIEGDRELQAFDNIEDEPKLIGYFKNEESEHFKAFVDAAEEFHPYIPFFATFDSKVAKKLTLKLNEIDYYEPFMDKPVTIPDKPNSEEEIVQFIEEHKRSTLRKLKPDSMYETWEDDMDGIHIVAFAEEDDPDGYEFLEILKDVAQDNTDNPDLSIIWIDPEDFPLLIPYWEKTFDIDLSQPQIGVVNVTDADSIWMQMDNEEDLPSAEELEDWLEDVLEGEINTEDDDDDDDDDDDDDDDD
;
A
#
# COMPACT_ATOMS: atom_id res chain seq x y z
N MET A 1 -16.59 -68.18 -5.41
CA MET A 1 -15.42 -69.09 -5.43
C MET A 1 -14.55 -68.75 -6.63
N ILE A 2 -13.28 -68.45 -6.36
CA ILE A 2 -12.10 -68.56 -7.25
C ILE A 2 -11.82 -67.37 -8.22
N LEU A 3 -10.80 -66.59 -7.82
CA LEU A 3 -9.89 -65.73 -8.60
C LEU A 3 -9.05 -66.55 -9.61
N PRO A 4 -8.50 -65.95 -10.69
CA PRO A 4 -7.11 -65.43 -10.68
C PRO A 4 -6.95 -64.13 -11.53
N SER A 5 -6.19 -63.08 -11.16
CA SER A 5 -4.73 -62.87 -11.02
C SER A 5 -4.06 -62.16 -12.22
N ARG A 6 -3.22 -61.16 -11.87
CA ARG A 6 -2.12 -60.46 -12.59
C ARG A 6 -2.46 -59.22 -13.42
N GLY A 7 -1.74 -58.13 -13.10
CA GLY A 7 -1.89 -56.80 -13.70
C GLY A 7 -0.82 -56.41 -14.70
N SER A 8 -0.79 -55.11 -15.03
CA SER A 8 0.38 -54.36 -15.51
C SER A 8 0.00 -52.87 -15.59
N CYS A 9 0.90 -51.99 -15.14
CA CYS A 9 0.82 -50.55 -15.35
C CYS A 9 0.76 -50.21 -16.84
N ALA A 10 -0.04 -49.19 -17.19
CA ALA A 10 -0.04 -48.57 -18.51
C ALA A 10 0.30 -47.07 -18.36
N HIS A 11 1.39 -46.65 -18.99
CA HIS A 11 1.77 -45.26 -19.17
C HIS A 11 0.78 -44.58 -20.13
N THR A 12 0.29 -43.39 -19.76
CA THR A 12 -0.46 -42.50 -20.66
C THR A 12 0.48 -41.43 -21.20
N HIS A 13 0.75 -41.47 -22.50
CA HIS A 13 1.39 -40.38 -23.23
C HIS A 13 0.39 -39.25 -23.48
N THR A 14 0.73 -38.02 -23.11
CA THR A 14 0.06 -36.79 -23.54
C THR A 14 0.76 -36.24 -24.78
N HIS A 15 -0.01 -36.06 -25.87
CA HIS A 15 0.43 -35.35 -27.07
C HIS A 15 0.07 -33.87 -26.93
N THR A 16 1.06 -32.97 -27.02
CA THR A 16 0.87 -31.54 -27.23
C THR A 16 0.80 -31.26 -28.74
N HIS A 17 -0.26 -30.58 -29.17
CA HIS A 17 -0.38 -30.00 -30.51
C HIS A 17 0.20 -28.59 -30.51
N THR A 18 1.23 -28.35 -31.32
CA THR A 18 1.75 -27.00 -31.64
C THR A 18 1.13 -26.51 -32.94
N TYR A 19 0.51 -25.34 -32.92
CA TYR A 19 0.17 -24.58 -34.12
C TYR A 19 1.35 -23.68 -34.48
N THR A 20 1.86 -23.81 -35.70
CA THR A 20 2.90 -22.94 -36.27
C THR A 20 2.29 -22.07 -37.35
N HIS A 21 2.35 -20.74 -37.18
CA HIS A 21 2.12 -19.81 -38.28
C HIS A 21 3.48 -19.38 -38.84
N THR A 22 3.73 -19.68 -40.12
CA THR A 22 5.01 -19.50 -40.80
C THR A 22 5.10 -18.12 -41.46
N ILE A 23 6.14 -17.35 -41.13
CA ILE A 23 6.71 -16.31 -42.00
C ILE A 23 8.22 -16.63 -42.14
N PRO A 24 8.79 -16.73 -43.37
CA PRO A 24 10.19 -17.14 -43.57
C PRO A 24 11.18 -15.95 -43.50
N PRO A 25 12.51 -16.21 -43.40
CA PRO A 25 13.34 -15.63 -42.34
C PRO A 25 14.35 -14.57 -42.78
N ALA A 26 14.86 -13.79 -41.82
CA ALA A 26 16.21 -13.21 -41.88
C ALA A 26 16.89 -13.33 -40.50
N GLY A 27 17.66 -14.40 -40.34
CA GLY A 27 18.78 -14.59 -39.41
C GLY A 27 18.74 -13.87 -38.05
N GLY A 28 18.17 -14.54 -37.05
CA GLY A 28 18.38 -14.29 -35.62
C GLY A 28 17.86 -15.51 -34.87
N ALA A 29 18.64 -16.08 -33.95
CA ALA A 29 18.19 -17.22 -33.17
C ALA A 29 17.06 -16.77 -32.23
N GLU A 30 15.86 -17.33 -32.39
CA GLU A 30 14.78 -17.19 -31.42
C GLU A 30 15.13 -18.03 -30.19
N HIS A 31 15.41 -17.36 -29.07
CA HIS A 31 15.46 -17.98 -27.76
C HIS A 31 14.08 -17.85 -27.11
N THR A 32 13.33 -18.94 -27.09
CA THR A 32 12.16 -19.08 -26.22
C THR A 32 12.67 -19.35 -24.80
N HIS A 33 12.43 -18.41 -23.89
CA HIS A 33 12.73 -18.60 -22.46
C HIS A 33 11.45 -19.04 -21.74
N THR A 34 11.48 -20.22 -21.14
CA THR A 34 10.46 -20.70 -20.19
C THR A 34 11.06 -20.53 -18.81
N LEU A 35 10.42 -19.72 -17.96
CA LEU A 35 10.76 -19.63 -16.53
C LEU A 35 10.68 -21.03 -15.92
N GLN A 36 11.80 -21.51 -15.41
CA GLN A 36 11.89 -22.80 -14.75
C GLN A 36 12.33 -22.54 -13.32
N CYS A 37 11.36 -22.48 -12.40
CA CYS A 37 11.64 -22.45 -10.97
C CYS A 37 12.61 -23.60 -10.63
N PRO A 38 13.70 -23.33 -9.89
CA PRO A 38 14.63 -24.38 -9.50
C PRO A 38 13.85 -25.40 -8.66
N SER A 39 13.70 -26.63 -9.15
CA SER A 39 12.87 -27.64 -8.51
C SER A 39 13.44 -28.03 -7.13
N PRO A 40 12.74 -27.79 -6.01
CA PRO A 40 13.12 -28.37 -4.73
C PRO A 40 12.03 -29.36 -4.33
N GLY A 41 12.01 -30.56 -4.92
CA GLY A 41 11.32 -31.74 -4.35
C GLY A 41 9.82 -31.65 -3.97
N ALA A 42 9.11 -30.56 -4.26
CA ALA A 42 7.73 -30.34 -3.88
C ALA A 42 6.90 -30.04 -5.13
N ILE A 43 5.86 -30.85 -5.33
CA ILE A 43 4.90 -30.69 -6.41
C ILE A 43 4.14 -29.38 -6.14
N PRO A 44 4.18 -28.36 -7.04
CA PRO A 44 3.42 -27.15 -6.83
C PRO A 44 1.92 -27.50 -6.87
N ARG A 45 1.22 -27.25 -5.76
CA ARG A 45 -0.25 -27.24 -5.77
C ARG A 45 -0.68 -25.92 -6.39
N ARG A 46 -0.85 -25.91 -7.71
CA ARG A 46 -1.42 -24.75 -8.42
C ARG A 46 -2.90 -24.64 -8.06
N LEU A 47 -3.26 -23.67 -7.25
CA LEU A 47 -4.61 -23.12 -7.12
C LEU A 47 -4.55 -21.72 -7.72
N ARG A 48 -5.49 -21.39 -8.63
CA ARG A 48 -5.52 -20.14 -9.41
C ARG A 48 -4.30 -19.78 -10.28
N GLY A 49 -3.26 -20.62 -10.31
CA GLY A 49 -2.10 -20.43 -11.19
C GLY A 49 -0.85 -19.90 -10.49
N VAL A 50 -0.99 -19.43 -9.25
CA VAL A 50 0.10 -18.95 -8.38
C VAL A 50 0.99 -20.11 -7.93
N GLY A 51 2.30 -19.85 -7.82
CA GLY A 51 3.28 -20.78 -7.25
C GLY A 51 4.29 -20.03 -6.39
N SER A 52 4.78 -20.67 -5.32
CA SER A 52 5.78 -20.10 -4.41
C SER A 52 7.10 -20.88 -4.49
N CYS A 53 8.22 -20.19 -4.28
CA CYS A 53 9.53 -20.80 -4.10
C CYS A 53 10.41 -19.96 -3.16
N ASN A 54 11.35 -20.62 -2.48
CA ASN A 54 12.29 -19.93 -1.59
C ASN A 54 13.65 -19.81 -2.30
N ALA A 55 14.22 -18.61 -2.27
CA ALA A 55 15.56 -18.31 -2.78
C ALA A 55 16.51 -18.05 -1.60
N PRO A 56 17.51 -18.91 -1.33
CA PRO A 56 18.44 -18.68 -0.22
C PRO A 56 19.45 -17.58 -0.55
N ALA A 57 19.60 -16.59 0.34
CA ALA A 57 20.56 -15.49 0.22
C ALA A 57 22.02 -15.96 0.03
N SER A 58 22.39 -17.11 0.60
CA SER A 58 23.78 -17.57 0.69
C SER A 58 24.27 -18.48 -0.46
N VAL A 59 23.61 -18.54 -1.63
CA VAL A 59 24.01 -19.47 -2.71
C VAL A 59 24.22 -18.76 -4.06
N ALA A 60 25.49 -18.61 -4.43
CA ALA A 60 25.97 -18.04 -5.70
C ALA A 60 25.66 -18.91 -6.94
N PRO A 61 25.88 -18.34 -8.14
CA PRO A 61 24.85 -17.73 -8.96
C PRO A 61 23.96 -18.81 -9.59
N LEU A 62 22.69 -18.85 -9.16
CA LEU A 62 21.63 -19.40 -10.01
C LEU A 62 21.51 -18.48 -11.24
N THR A 63 21.16 -19.02 -12.41
CA THR A 63 21.34 -18.40 -13.74
C THR A 63 20.73 -16.99 -13.92
N ALA A 64 21.46 -15.97 -13.46
CA ALA A 64 21.92 -14.71 -14.09
C ALA A 64 20.99 -13.75 -14.87
N VAL A 65 19.65 -13.86 -14.87
CA VAL A 65 18.81 -12.75 -15.45
C VAL A 65 17.65 -12.32 -14.54
N SER A 66 16.98 -13.23 -13.83
CA SER A 66 15.79 -12.88 -13.02
C SER A 66 16.06 -12.56 -11.54
N LEU A 67 17.31 -12.60 -11.10
CA LEU A 67 17.70 -12.36 -9.68
C LEU A 67 18.40 -11.02 -9.48
N ALA A 68 18.54 -10.20 -10.54
CA ALA A 68 19.30 -8.95 -10.46
C ALA A 68 18.58 -7.86 -9.64
N GLY A 69 17.29 -8.05 -9.32
CA GLY A 69 16.47 -7.10 -8.58
C GLY A 69 16.04 -7.56 -7.18
N LEU A 70 16.54 -8.69 -6.66
CA LEU A 70 16.27 -9.09 -5.28
C LEU A 70 17.35 -8.50 -4.37
N THR A 71 17.04 -7.39 -3.71
CA THR A 71 18.00 -6.63 -2.92
C THR A 71 17.80 -6.82 -1.43
N GLU A 72 16.55 -6.91 -0.98
CA GLU A 72 16.21 -7.01 0.44
C GLU A 72 16.23 -8.46 0.93
N GLU A 73 16.87 -8.66 2.09
CA GLU A 73 16.93 -9.96 2.75
C GLU A 73 15.61 -10.24 3.48
N ASP A 74 15.19 -11.51 3.51
CA ASP A 74 13.95 -11.95 4.15
C ASP A 74 12.63 -11.35 3.57
N SER A 75 12.69 -10.66 2.42
CA SER A 75 11.54 -10.10 1.71
C SER A 75 10.83 -11.08 0.76
N VAL A 76 9.60 -10.73 0.39
CA VAL A 76 8.79 -11.46 -0.61
C VAL A 76 8.75 -10.66 -1.91
N TYR A 77 9.09 -11.32 -3.02
CA TYR A 77 8.98 -10.74 -4.35
C TYR A 77 7.95 -11.50 -5.18
N VAL A 78 7.02 -10.78 -5.77
CA VAL A 78 5.96 -11.30 -6.64
C VAL A 78 6.28 -10.95 -8.09
N PHE A 79 6.24 -11.95 -8.97
CA PHE A 79 6.50 -11.78 -10.40
C PHE A 79 5.20 -11.99 -11.17
N LYS A 80 4.75 -10.97 -11.90
CA LYS A 80 3.59 -11.00 -12.79
C LYS A 80 4.02 -10.49 -14.16
N GLU A 81 4.00 -11.38 -15.15
CA GLU A 81 4.47 -11.05 -16.51
C GLU A 81 5.92 -10.53 -16.52
N ASP A 82 6.13 -9.26 -16.90
CA ASP A 82 7.43 -8.59 -16.89
C ASP A 82 7.65 -7.74 -15.62
N GLU A 83 6.63 -7.62 -14.76
CA GLU A 83 6.66 -6.85 -13.51
C GLU A 83 7.18 -7.67 -12.31
N MET A 84 7.92 -6.96 -11.46
CA MET A 84 8.46 -7.47 -10.19
C MET A 84 8.03 -6.54 -9.07
N ILE A 85 7.15 -7.04 -8.21
CA ILE A 85 6.58 -6.30 -7.09
C ILE A 85 7.28 -6.77 -5.82
N GLU A 86 7.86 -5.84 -5.07
CA GLU A 86 8.34 -6.07 -3.72
C GLU A 86 7.16 -5.96 -2.75
N TYR A 87 6.93 -7.02 -1.98
CA TYR A 87 5.88 -7.05 -0.96
C TYR A 87 6.48 -6.67 0.38
N ASP A 88 6.00 -5.55 0.93
CA ASP A 88 6.51 -4.94 2.16
C ASP A 88 5.37 -4.74 3.19
N GLY A 89 4.55 -5.78 3.30
CA GLY A 89 3.43 -5.88 4.24
C GLY A 89 3.62 -7.00 5.26
N GLU A 90 2.60 -7.17 6.10
CA GLU A 90 2.51 -8.20 7.12
C GLU A 90 2.75 -9.60 6.52
N PHE A 91 3.64 -10.37 7.14
CA PHE A 91 3.88 -11.76 6.75
C PHE A 91 2.82 -12.70 7.35
N ALA A 92 1.56 -12.49 6.97
CA ALA A 92 0.41 -13.29 7.36
C ALA A 92 -0.24 -13.97 6.14
N ALA A 93 -0.87 -15.14 6.37
CA ALA A 93 -1.32 -16.00 5.27
C ALA A 93 -2.60 -15.48 4.58
N ASP A 94 -3.47 -14.84 5.34
CA ASP A 94 -4.62 -14.05 4.88
C ASP A 94 -4.16 -12.86 4.06
N THR A 95 -3.33 -11.97 4.63
CA THR A 95 -2.84 -10.76 3.96
C THR A 95 -2.12 -11.08 2.64
N LEU A 96 -1.20 -12.05 2.64
CA LEU A 96 -0.52 -12.48 1.42
C LEU A 96 -1.47 -13.10 0.38
N VAL A 97 -2.53 -13.79 0.81
CA VAL A 97 -3.50 -14.36 -0.14
C VAL A 97 -4.37 -13.28 -0.76
N GLU A 98 -4.78 -12.28 0.01
CA GLU A 98 -5.53 -11.12 -0.47
C GLU A 98 -4.69 -10.32 -1.46
N PHE A 99 -3.48 -9.91 -1.07
CA PHE A 99 -2.52 -9.26 -1.95
C PHE A 99 -2.30 -10.01 -3.26
N LEU A 100 -2.10 -11.34 -3.20
CA LEU A 100 -1.91 -12.15 -4.41
C LEU A 100 -3.18 -12.29 -5.26
N LEU A 101 -4.38 -12.12 -4.69
CA LEU A 101 -5.61 -12.05 -5.48
C LEU A 101 -5.69 -10.73 -6.22
N ASP A 102 -5.31 -9.62 -5.59
CA ASP A 102 -5.29 -8.29 -6.20
C ASP A 102 -4.23 -8.21 -7.30
N VAL A 103 -3.04 -8.79 -7.07
CA VAL A 103 -2.01 -8.96 -8.10
C VAL A 103 -2.56 -9.75 -9.31
N LEU A 104 -3.49 -10.69 -9.14
CA LEU A 104 -4.05 -11.45 -10.27
C LEU A 104 -5.09 -10.68 -11.09
N GLU A 105 -5.61 -9.56 -10.59
CA GLU A 105 -6.59 -8.75 -11.30
C GLU A 105 -5.92 -7.90 -12.40
N ASP A 106 -6.73 -7.28 -13.27
CA ASP A 106 -6.21 -6.37 -14.30
C ASP A 106 -5.82 -5.05 -13.63
N PRO A 107 -4.74 -4.37 -14.06
CA PRO A 107 -4.23 -3.17 -13.38
C PRO A 107 -5.13 -1.93 -13.54
N VAL A 108 -6.13 -1.98 -14.43
CA VAL A 108 -7.08 -0.88 -14.63
C VAL A 108 -8.52 -1.40 -14.59
N GLU A 109 -9.31 -0.82 -13.69
CA GLU A 109 -10.74 -1.10 -13.56
C GLU A 109 -11.58 -0.15 -14.43
N PHE A 110 -12.64 -0.67 -15.05
CA PHE A 110 -13.53 0.13 -15.89
C PHE A 110 -14.79 0.59 -15.16
N ILE A 111 -15.12 1.87 -15.28
CA ILE A 111 -16.36 2.44 -14.75
C ILE A 111 -17.36 2.69 -15.88
N GLU A 112 -18.39 1.85 -15.90
CA GLU A 112 -19.56 1.82 -16.76
C GLU A 112 -20.86 2.12 -15.97
N GLY A 113 -21.03 3.38 -15.62
CA GLY A 113 -22.30 3.90 -15.09
C GLY A 113 -22.35 4.03 -13.57
N ASP A 114 -23.56 4.19 -13.05
CA ASP A 114 -23.75 4.82 -11.74
C ASP A 114 -23.36 3.96 -10.54
N ARG A 115 -23.42 2.63 -10.67
CA ARG A 115 -23.06 1.72 -9.58
C ARG A 115 -21.55 1.64 -9.38
N GLU A 116 -20.80 1.51 -10.48
CA GLU A 116 -19.34 1.46 -10.44
C GLU A 116 -18.77 2.84 -10.08
N LEU A 117 -19.39 3.92 -10.57
CA LEU A 117 -19.04 5.27 -10.14
C LEU A 117 -19.25 5.46 -8.63
N GLN A 118 -20.34 4.95 -8.07
CA GLN A 118 -20.55 5.00 -6.63
C GLN A 118 -19.52 4.17 -5.85
N ALA A 119 -19.10 3.02 -6.37
CA ALA A 119 -18.04 2.23 -5.74
C ALA A 119 -16.71 3.00 -5.75
N PHE A 120 -16.37 3.63 -6.88
CA PHE A 120 -15.23 4.52 -6.99
C PHE A 120 -15.31 5.70 -6.00
N ASP A 121 -16.46 6.37 -5.89
CA ASP A 121 -16.64 7.52 -5.00
C ASP A 121 -16.49 7.14 -3.51
N ASN A 122 -16.72 5.87 -3.14
CA ASN A 122 -16.62 5.39 -1.76
C ASN A 122 -15.19 5.03 -1.31
N ILE A 123 -14.22 4.95 -2.22
CA ILE A 123 -12.83 4.67 -1.86
C ILE A 123 -12.22 5.98 -1.33
N GLU A 124 -11.82 6.03 -0.07
CA GLU A 124 -11.26 7.26 0.52
C GLU A 124 -9.91 7.04 1.22
N ASP A 125 -9.58 5.81 1.60
CA ASP A 125 -8.42 5.51 2.45
C ASP A 125 -7.14 5.16 1.67
N GLU A 126 -7.16 5.30 0.35
CA GLU A 126 -6.04 5.02 -0.55
C GLU A 126 -6.03 5.97 -1.75
N PRO A 127 -4.84 6.26 -2.31
CA PRO A 127 -4.73 7.08 -3.49
C PRO A 127 -5.40 6.36 -4.66
N LYS A 128 -6.12 7.10 -5.50
CA LYS A 128 -6.77 6.51 -6.69
C LYS A 128 -6.72 7.44 -7.88
N LEU A 129 -6.59 6.86 -9.07
CA LEU A 129 -6.57 7.61 -10.32
C LEU A 129 -7.77 7.29 -11.19
N ILE A 130 -8.27 8.27 -11.92
CA ILE A 130 -9.32 8.05 -12.91
C ILE A 130 -9.10 8.83 -14.21
N GLY A 131 -9.04 8.09 -15.31
CA GLY A 131 -8.84 8.65 -16.65
C GLY A 131 -10.08 8.55 -17.54
N TYR A 132 -10.39 9.61 -18.29
CA TYR A 132 -11.40 9.56 -19.35
C TYR A 132 -10.77 9.44 -20.73
N PHE A 133 -10.92 8.28 -21.38
CA PHE A 133 -10.34 8.02 -22.69
C PHE A 133 -11.39 7.71 -23.75
N LYS A 134 -10.94 7.64 -25.01
CA LYS A 134 -11.84 7.38 -26.14
C LYS A 134 -12.32 5.92 -26.18
N ASN A 135 -11.40 4.98 -25.98
CA ASN A 135 -11.56 3.52 -26.00
C ASN A 135 -10.21 2.85 -25.69
N GLU A 136 -10.21 1.52 -25.60
CA GLU A 136 -9.02 0.69 -25.36
C GLU A 136 -7.93 0.81 -26.45
N GLU A 137 -8.29 1.23 -27.66
CA GLU A 137 -7.34 1.41 -28.76
C GLU A 137 -6.59 2.75 -28.70
N SER A 138 -6.96 3.65 -27.78
CA SER A 138 -6.33 4.95 -27.58
C SER A 138 -4.89 4.81 -27.11
N GLU A 139 -3.95 5.53 -27.74
CA GLU A 139 -2.55 5.54 -27.31
C GLU A 139 -2.39 6.06 -25.88
N HIS A 140 -3.21 7.03 -25.47
CA HIS A 140 -3.21 7.58 -24.11
C HIS A 140 -3.79 6.63 -23.07
N PHE A 141 -4.71 5.74 -23.48
CA PHE A 141 -5.21 4.73 -22.56
C PHE A 141 -4.14 3.66 -22.33
N LYS A 142 -3.37 3.30 -23.36
CA LYS A 142 -2.27 2.35 -23.22
C LYS A 142 -1.18 2.89 -22.30
N ALA A 143 -0.75 4.15 -22.49
CA ALA A 143 0.19 4.79 -21.57
C ALA A 143 -0.33 4.85 -20.12
N PHE A 144 -1.65 4.97 -19.92
CA PHE A 144 -2.26 4.91 -18.60
C PHE A 144 -2.27 3.50 -18.00
N VAL A 145 -2.44 2.46 -18.83
CA VAL A 145 -2.31 1.05 -18.41
C VAL A 145 -0.86 0.73 -18.08
N ASP A 146 0.08 1.15 -18.93
CA ASP A 146 1.53 0.95 -18.73
C ASP A 146 1.95 1.58 -17.38
N ALA A 147 1.46 2.80 -17.06
CA ALA A 147 1.70 3.43 -15.76
C ALA A 147 1.00 2.71 -14.59
N ALA A 148 -0.17 2.11 -14.81
CA ALA A 148 -0.89 1.36 -13.77
C ALA A 148 -0.14 0.09 -13.35
N GLU A 149 0.55 -0.56 -14.30
CA GLU A 149 1.35 -1.76 -14.03
C GLU A 149 2.49 -1.50 -13.04
N GLU A 150 3.09 -0.30 -13.08
CA GLU A 150 4.17 0.12 -12.16
C GLU A 150 3.71 0.25 -10.69
N PHE A 151 2.43 0.57 -10.46
CA PHE A 151 1.87 0.75 -9.10
C PHE A 151 0.93 -0.39 -8.67
N HIS A 152 0.78 -1.42 -9.49
CA HIS A 152 -0.13 -2.53 -9.20
C HIS A 152 0.41 -3.42 -8.09
N PRO A 153 -0.37 -3.79 -7.05
CA PRO A 153 -1.80 -3.50 -6.84
C PRO A 153 -2.08 -2.35 -5.86
N TYR A 154 -1.05 -1.63 -5.38
CA TYR A 154 -1.17 -0.70 -4.26
C TYR A 154 -1.96 0.57 -4.57
N ILE A 155 -1.92 1.05 -5.81
CA ILE A 155 -2.68 2.24 -6.23
C ILE A 155 -3.70 1.82 -7.29
N PRO A 156 -5.01 1.86 -7.00
CA PRO A 156 -6.04 1.50 -7.98
C PRO A 156 -6.18 2.55 -9.09
N PHE A 157 -6.10 2.08 -10.34
CA PHE A 157 -6.33 2.89 -11.54
C PHE A 157 -7.70 2.58 -12.14
N PHE A 158 -8.48 3.63 -12.37
CA PHE A 158 -9.80 3.53 -13.00
C PHE A 158 -9.79 4.20 -14.37
N ALA A 159 -10.57 3.66 -15.29
CA ALA A 159 -10.79 4.27 -16.59
C ALA A 159 -12.28 4.27 -16.95
N THR A 160 -12.70 5.31 -17.66
CA THR A 160 -14.01 5.31 -18.31
C THR A 160 -13.90 5.68 -19.78
N PHE A 161 -14.78 5.10 -20.58
CA PHE A 161 -15.02 5.51 -21.97
C PHE A 161 -16.42 6.15 -22.12
N ASP A 162 -17.24 6.14 -21.06
CA ASP A 162 -18.58 6.74 -21.09
C ASP A 162 -18.52 8.24 -20.79
N SER A 163 -18.82 9.04 -21.82
CA SER A 163 -18.98 10.49 -21.71
C SER A 163 -19.93 10.97 -20.60
N LYS A 164 -20.90 10.14 -20.16
CA LYS A 164 -21.79 10.47 -19.05
C LYS A 164 -21.10 10.34 -17.69
N VAL A 165 -20.29 9.31 -17.51
CA VAL A 165 -19.48 9.09 -16.30
C VAL A 165 -18.45 10.21 -16.20
N ALA A 166 -17.69 10.44 -17.28
CA ALA A 166 -16.73 11.54 -17.36
C ALA A 166 -17.37 12.91 -17.05
N LYS A 167 -18.60 13.16 -17.52
CA LYS A 167 -19.31 14.39 -17.21
C LYS A 167 -19.66 14.54 -15.72
N LYS A 168 -19.95 13.45 -15.01
CA LYS A 168 -20.23 13.48 -13.55
C LYS A 168 -18.95 13.78 -12.76
N LEU A 169 -17.84 13.18 -13.18
CA LEU A 169 -16.49 13.40 -12.64
C LEU A 169 -15.86 14.72 -13.12
N THR A 170 -16.52 15.45 -14.00
CA THR A 170 -16.00 16.67 -14.65
C THR A 170 -14.75 16.52 -15.52
N LEU A 171 -14.34 15.28 -15.81
CA LEU A 171 -13.24 14.92 -16.69
C LEU A 171 -13.49 15.29 -18.16
N LYS A 172 -12.48 15.87 -18.80
CA LYS A 172 -12.40 16.02 -20.26
C LYS A 172 -11.65 14.85 -20.90
N LEU A 173 -11.76 14.70 -22.23
CA LEU A 173 -11.04 13.62 -22.94
C LEU A 173 -9.52 13.70 -22.70
N ASN A 174 -8.93 12.54 -22.40
CA ASN A 174 -7.54 12.32 -22.00
C ASN A 174 -7.11 13.07 -20.73
N GLU A 175 -8.07 13.49 -19.90
CA GLU A 175 -7.80 14.03 -18.56
C GLU A 175 -7.71 12.88 -17.57
N ILE A 176 -6.77 12.98 -16.64
CA ILE A 176 -6.56 12.03 -15.55
C ILE A 176 -6.62 12.87 -14.26
N ASP A 177 -7.48 12.45 -13.35
CA ASP A 177 -7.59 13.02 -12.01
C ASP A 177 -6.97 12.04 -11.01
N TYR A 178 -6.10 12.54 -10.15
CA TYR A 178 -5.54 11.85 -8.98
C TYR A 178 -6.29 12.32 -7.74
N TYR A 179 -6.73 11.38 -6.92
CA TYR A 179 -7.34 11.63 -5.63
C TYR A 179 -6.36 11.19 -4.55
N GLU A 180 -5.87 12.14 -3.78
CA GLU A 180 -5.17 11.86 -2.52
C GLU A 180 -6.17 11.24 -1.52
N PRO A 181 -5.75 10.27 -0.69
CA PRO A 181 -6.55 9.75 0.41
C PRO A 181 -7.21 10.86 1.22
N PHE A 182 -8.47 10.65 1.58
CA PHE A 182 -9.27 11.52 2.42
C PHE A 182 -9.52 12.94 1.89
N MET A 183 -9.13 13.22 0.64
CA MET A 183 -9.37 14.51 0.00
C MET A 183 -10.64 14.51 -0.87
N ASP A 184 -11.50 15.50 -0.62
CA ASP A 184 -12.76 15.71 -1.36
C ASP A 184 -12.57 16.00 -2.86
N LYS A 185 -11.42 16.61 -3.21
CA LYS A 185 -11.17 17.13 -4.57
C LYS A 185 -9.93 16.49 -5.17
N PRO A 186 -10.00 16.07 -6.44
CA PRO A 186 -8.83 15.57 -7.11
C PRO A 186 -7.89 16.69 -7.54
N VAL A 187 -6.64 16.31 -7.78
CA VAL A 187 -5.66 17.06 -8.54
C VAL A 187 -5.62 16.49 -9.97
N THR A 188 -5.97 17.31 -10.96
CA THR A 188 -5.83 16.92 -12.37
C THR A 188 -4.35 16.94 -12.76
N ILE A 189 -3.85 15.82 -13.32
CA ILE A 189 -2.48 15.75 -13.82
C ILE A 189 -2.27 16.80 -14.93
N PRO A 190 -1.25 17.66 -14.84
CA PRO A 190 -1.04 18.76 -15.77
C PRO A 190 -0.69 18.29 -17.19
N ASP A 191 -0.73 19.22 -18.15
CA ASP A 191 -0.16 19.07 -19.50
C ASP A 191 -0.65 17.90 -20.39
N LYS A 192 -1.85 17.39 -20.13
CA LYS A 192 -2.48 16.33 -20.93
C LYS A 192 -2.44 16.54 -22.47
N PRO A 193 -2.46 15.46 -23.28
CA PRO A 193 -2.48 14.05 -22.89
C PRO A 193 -1.14 13.57 -22.33
N ASN A 194 -1.19 12.76 -21.28
CA ASN A 194 -0.01 12.34 -20.53
C ASN A 194 0.66 11.09 -21.12
N SER A 195 1.99 11.01 -21.03
CA SER A 195 2.75 9.76 -21.21
C SER A 195 2.78 8.93 -19.94
N GLU A 196 3.23 7.68 -20.04
CA GLU A 196 3.48 6.79 -18.90
C GLU A 196 4.39 7.48 -17.88
N GLU A 197 5.52 8.00 -18.33
CA GLU A 197 6.52 8.64 -17.47
C GLU A 197 5.98 9.90 -16.77
N GLU A 198 5.11 10.66 -17.43
CA GLU A 198 4.47 11.84 -16.82
C GLU A 198 3.47 11.45 -15.72
N ILE A 199 2.79 10.31 -15.86
CA ILE A 199 1.86 9.78 -14.85
C ILE A 199 2.66 9.22 -13.66
N VAL A 200 3.66 8.38 -13.93
CA VAL A 200 4.54 7.80 -12.91
C VAL A 200 5.22 8.90 -12.11
N GLN A 201 5.82 9.89 -12.78
CA GLN A 201 6.48 11.00 -12.10
C GLN A 201 5.49 11.78 -11.22
N PHE A 202 4.27 12.03 -11.71
CA PHE A 202 3.27 12.73 -10.92
C PHE A 202 2.91 11.95 -9.65
N ILE A 203 2.69 10.65 -9.74
CA ILE A 203 2.34 9.81 -8.58
C ILE A 203 3.49 9.76 -7.59
N GLU A 204 4.73 9.59 -8.06
CA GLU A 204 5.93 9.61 -7.21
C GLU A 204 6.10 10.94 -6.46
N GLU A 205 5.80 12.07 -7.12
CA GLU A 205 5.82 13.41 -6.50
C GLU A 205 4.72 13.60 -5.45
N HIS A 206 3.64 12.81 -5.50
CA HIS A 206 2.48 12.88 -4.60
C HIS A 206 2.32 11.57 -3.79
N LYS A 207 3.37 10.75 -3.68
CA LYS A 207 3.29 9.42 -3.06
C LYS A 207 2.91 9.50 -1.57
N ARG A 208 3.40 10.54 -0.88
CA ARG A 208 3.14 10.77 0.54
C ARG A 208 1.92 11.67 0.71
N SER A 209 0.84 11.10 1.23
CA SER A 209 -0.40 11.81 1.54
C SER A 209 -0.34 12.46 2.92
N THR A 210 -1.14 13.51 3.09
CA THR A 210 -1.25 14.27 4.35
C THR A 210 -1.82 13.40 5.48
N LEU A 211 -2.83 12.59 5.17
CA LEU A 211 -3.37 11.55 6.02
C LEU A 211 -3.30 10.22 5.27
N ARG A 212 -2.68 9.21 5.86
CA ARG A 212 -2.51 7.89 5.25
C ARG A 212 -2.91 6.79 6.24
N LYS A 213 -3.67 5.81 5.77
CA LYS A 213 -4.04 4.65 6.59
C LYS A 213 -2.90 3.63 6.59
N LEU A 214 -2.52 3.13 7.77
CA LEU A 214 -1.62 1.99 7.85
C LEU A 214 -2.38 0.73 7.46
N LYS A 215 -2.04 0.12 6.33
CA LYS A 215 -2.69 -1.10 5.83
C LYS A 215 -1.79 -2.32 6.03
N PRO A 216 -2.35 -3.51 6.34
CA PRO A 216 -1.54 -4.72 6.55
C PRO A 216 -0.66 -5.10 5.36
N ASP A 217 -1.06 -4.82 4.13
CA ASP A 217 -0.33 -5.19 2.91
C ASP A 217 0.87 -4.27 2.57
N SER A 218 0.99 -3.14 3.25
CA SER A 218 1.98 -2.07 2.98
C SER A 218 2.50 -1.43 4.28
N MET A 219 2.31 -2.10 5.42
CA MET A 219 2.60 -1.53 6.74
C MET A 219 4.08 -1.21 6.95
N TYR A 220 5.01 -1.99 6.39
CA TYR A 220 6.44 -1.74 6.56
C TYR A 220 6.89 -0.59 5.65
N GLU A 221 6.45 -0.57 4.40
CA GLU A 221 6.72 0.55 3.48
C GLU A 221 6.26 1.89 4.08
N THR A 222 5.03 1.91 4.63
CA THR A 222 4.47 3.11 5.26
C THR A 222 5.26 3.54 6.50
N TRP A 223 5.71 2.57 7.31
CA TRP A 223 6.44 2.84 8.55
C TRP A 223 7.92 3.19 8.32
N GLU A 224 8.54 2.70 7.24
CA GLU A 224 9.91 3.05 6.86
C GLU A 224 10.00 4.42 6.17
N ASP A 225 8.88 4.94 5.65
CA ASP A 225 8.78 6.26 5.04
C ASP A 225 8.58 7.37 6.09
N ASP A 226 9.56 7.53 6.99
CA ASP A 226 9.57 8.49 8.09
C ASP A 226 9.82 9.95 7.64
N MET A 227 9.49 10.89 8.53
CA MET A 227 9.75 12.31 8.36
C MET A 227 10.77 12.74 9.40
N ASP A 228 12.04 12.87 8.98
CA ASP A 228 13.14 13.30 9.85
C ASP A 228 13.29 12.48 11.15
N GLY A 229 13.04 11.17 11.12
CA GLY A 229 13.15 10.27 12.28
C GLY A 229 11.86 10.07 13.08
N ILE A 230 10.76 10.71 12.69
CA ILE A 230 9.49 10.64 13.42
C ILE A 230 8.30 10.30 12.52
N HIS A 231 7.23 9.80 13.15
CA HIS A 231 5.89 9.72 12.60
C HIS A 231 4.89 10.40 13.51
N ILE A 232 3.94 11.12 12.93
CA ILE A 232 2.71 11.50 13.63
C ILE A 232 1.73 10.35 13.45
N VAL A 233 1.29 9.75 14.56
CA VAL A 233 0.46 8.55 14.57
C VAL A 233 -0.86 8.86 15.26
N ALA A 234 -1.96 8.51 14.61
CA ALA A 234 -3.30 8.60 15.18
C ALA A 234 -3.94 7.20 15.25
N PHE A 235 -4.40 6.80 16.44
CA PHE A 235 -5.21 5.60 16.61
C PHE A 235 -6.69 5.98 16.68
N ALA A 236 -7.52 5.36 15.84
CA ALA A 236 -8.97 5.52 15.87
C ALA A 236 -9.65 4.31 15.24
N GLU A 237 -10.60 3.69 15.95
CA GLU A 237 -11.42 2.59 15.42
C GLU A 237 -12.58 3.18 14.60
N GLU A 238 -12.64 2.87 13.30
CA GLU A 238 -13.65 3.45 12.40
C GLU A 238 -15.09 3.06 12.77
N ASP A 239 -15.27 1.83 13.30
CA ASP A 239 -16.56 1.27 13.67
C ASP A 239 -17.05 1.71 15.07
N ASP A 240 -16.18 2.35 15.86
CA ASP A 240 -16.53 2.96 17.15
C ASP A 240 -17.03 4.41 16.97
N PRO A 241 -18.09 4.85 17.67
CA PRO A 241 -18.61 6.21 17.51
C PRO A 241 -17.60 7.33 17.77
N ASP A 242 -16.73 7.15 18.77
CA ASP A 242 -15.76 8.18 19.18
C ASP A 242 -14.54 8.14 18.25
N GLY A 243 -14.12 6.94 17.84
CA GLY A 243 -13.12 6.75 16.79
C GLY A 243 -13.54 7.35 15.44
N TYR A 244 -14.80 7.17 15.03
CA TYR A 244 -15.35 7.79 13.82
C TYR A 244 -15.37 9.33 13.92
N GLU A 245 -15.81 9.89 15.05
CA GLU A 245 -15.82 11.34 15.25
C GLU A 245 -14.40 11.93 15.20
N PHE A 246 -13.43 11.26 15.83
CA PHE A 246 -12.03 11.67 15.78
C PHE A 246 -11.43 11.55 14.38
N LEU A 247 -11.76 10.51 13.63
CA LEU A 247 -11.32 10.35 12.25
C LEU A 247 -11.83 11.49 11.35
N GLU A 248 -13.08 11.93 11.52
CA GLU A 248 -13.59 13.08 10.76
C GLU A 248 -12.84 14.38 11.11
N ILE A 249 -12.42 14.56 12.37
CA ILE A 249 -11.55 15.68 12.77
C ILE A 249 -10.18 15.58 12.09
N LEU A 250 -9.57 14.39 12.05
CA LEU A 250 -8.30 14.15 11.35
C LEU A 250 -8.40 14.49 9.85
N LYS A 251 -9.51 14.09 9.20
CA LYS A 251 -9.77 14.41 7.80
C LYS A 251 -9.90 15.92 7.58
N ASP A 252 -10.64 16.63 8.43
CA ASP A 252 -10.77 18.09 8.35
C ASP A 252 -9.40 18.78 8.47
N VAL A 253 -8.59 18.40 9.46
CA VAL A 253 -7.23 18.96 9.66
C VAL A 253 -6.30 18.65 8.48
N ALA A 254 -6.34 17.42 7.97
CA ALA A 254 -5.54 17.02 6.81
C ALA A 254 -5.95 17.80 5.54
N GLN A 255 -7.24 18.03 5.33
CA GLN A 255 -7.74 18.81 4.19
C GLN A 255 -7.30 20.28 4.25
N ASP A 256 -7.32 20.89 5.44
CA ASP A 256 -6.89 22.27 5.63
C ASP A 256 -5.36 22.43 5.49
N ASN A 257 -4.60 21.36 5.74
CA ASN A 257 -3.14 21.34 5.70
C ASN A 257 -2.52 20.54 4.53
N THR A 258 -3.29 20.16 3.53
CA THR A 258 -2.83 19.31 2.40
C THR A 258 -1.67 19.88 1.58
N ASP A 259 -1.52 21.21 1.57
CA ASP A 259 -0.43 21.88 0.87
C ASP A 259 0.89 21.91 1.69
N ASN A 260 0.90 21.38 2.92
CA ASN A 260 2.08 21.33 3.80
C ASN A 260 2.87 20.02 3.57
N PRO A 261 4.03 20.05 2.87
CA PRO A 261 4.80 18.86 2.57
C PRO A 261 5.50 18.26 3.80
N ASP A 262 5.55 19.00 4.91
CA ASP A 262 6.20 18.60 6.15
C ASP A 262 5.20 17.89 7.10
N LEU A 263 3.92 17.76 6.71
CA LEU A 263 2.88 17.07 7.48
C LEU A 263 2.50 15.74 6.82
N SER A 264 2.62 14.65 7.58
CA SER A 264 2.03 13.36 7.22
C SER A 264 1.61 12.62 8.50
N ILE A 265 0.32 12.29 8.59
CA ILE A 265 -0.29 11.58 9.72
C ILE A 265 -0.58 10.16 9.29
N ILE A 266 -0.08 9.18 10.05
CA ILE A 266 -0.44 7.77 9.91
C ILE A 266 -1.65 7.50 10.80
N TRP A 267 -2.81 7.26 10.19
CA TRP A 267 -3.97 6.71 10.89
C TRP A 267 -3.85 5.19 10.97
N ILE A 268 -4.00 4.64 12.17
CA ILE A 268 -4.04 3.21 12.44
C ILE A 268 -5.42 2.90 13.04
N ASP A 269 -6.16 2.02 12.37
CA ASP A 269 -7.30 1.36 13.01
C ASP A 269 -6.77 0.17 13.82
N PRO A 270 -6.93 0.14 15.16
CA PRO A 270 -6.45 -0.96 15.98
C PRO A 270 -7.07 -2.32 15.58
N GLU A 271 -8.28 -2.35 15.03
CA GLU A 271 -8.95 -3.59 14.61
C GLU A 271 -8.24 -4.29 13.44
N ASP A 272 -7.52 -3.54 12.61
CA ASP A 272 -6.72 -4.09 11.50
C ASP A 272 -5.47 -4.83 12.01
N PHE A 273 -5.02 -4.54 13.24
CA PHE A 273 -3.78 -5.09 13.82
C PHE A 273 -3.98 -5.65 15.24
N PRO A 274 -4.89 -6.63 15.45
CA PRO A 274 -5.27 -7.09 16.78
C PRO A 274 -4.12 -7.73 17.58
N LEU A 275 -3.06 -8.18 16.90
CA LEU A 275 -1.87 -8.76 17.53
C LEU A 275 -0.89 -7.70 18.04
N LEU A 276 -0.97 -6.47 17.53
CA LEU A 276 -0.09 -5.35 17.91
C LEU A 276 -0.69 -4.48 19.01
N ILE A 277 -2.01 -4.50 19.23
CA ILE A 277 -2.67 -3.74 20.31
C ILE A 277 -1.94 -3.87 21.66
N PRO A 278 -1.67 -5.07 22.21
CA PRO A 278 -1.02 -5.18 23.53
C PRO A 278 0.45 -4.72 23.52
N TYR A 279 1.08 -4.67 22.35
CA TYR A 279 2.42 -4.14 22.18
C TYR A 279 2.40 -2.61 22.20
N TRP A 280 1.50 -1.98 21.45
CA TRP A 280 1.35 -0.53 21.41
C TRP A 280 0.93 0.04 22.75
N GLU A 281 -0.13 -0.48 23.37
CA GLU A 281 -0.59 -0.03 24.70
C GLU A 281 0.54 -0.08 25.74
N LYS A 282 1.37 -1.12 25.69
CA LYS A 282 2.48 -1.29 26.63
C LYS A 282 3.68 -0.39 26.30
N THR A 283 3.97 -0.19 25.03
CA THR A 283 5.17 0.53 24.58
C THR A 283 4.97 2.03 24.70
N PHE A 284 3.78 2.50 24.35
CA PHE A 284 3.41 3.91 24.32
C PHE A 284 2.67 4.37 25.58
N ASP A 285 2.32 3.45 26.49
CA ASP A 285 1.54 3.72 27.72
C ASP A 285 0.20 4.42 27.45
N ILE A 286 -0.48 4.02 26.37
CA ILE A 286 -1.78 4.54 25.93
C ILE A 286 -2.89 3.47 26.06
N ASP A 287 -4.14 3.93 26.06
CA ASP A 287 -5.33 3.08 26.01
C ASP A 287 -5.94 3.12 24.60
N LEU A 288 -5.80 2.01 23.86
CA LEU A 288 -6.31 1.91 22.48
C LEU A 288 -7.82 1.61 22.42
N SER A 289 -8.51 1.54 23.55
CA SER A 289 -9.98 1.60 23.55
C SER A 289 -10.52 3.02 23.35
N GLN A 290 -9.64 4.02 23.30
CA GLN A 290 -9.96 5.43 23.05
C GLN A 290 -9.12 5.96 21.89
N PRO A 291 -9.59 6.99 21.17
CA PRO A 291 -8.79 7.66 20.17
C PRO A 291 -7.50 8.24 20.76
N GLN A 292 -6.40 8.18 20.01
CA GLN A 292 -5.09 8.69 20.43
C GLN A 292 -4.43 9.42 19.26
N ILE A 293 -3.63 10.45 19.53
CA ILE A 293 -2.70 11.03 18.55
C ILE A 293 -1.40 11.43 19.24
N GLY A 294 -0.29 11.14 18.59
CA GLY A 294 1.04 11.31 19.17
C GLY A 294 2.14 11.34 18.13
N VAL A 295 3.35 11.60 18.59
CA VAL A 295 4.59 11.54 17.81
C VAL A 295 5.38 10.31 18.27
N VAL A 296 5.87 9.52 17.33
CA VAL A 296 6.68 8.33 17.60
C VAL A 296 8.04 8.47 16.91
N ASN A 297 9.12 8.32 17.67
CA ASN A 297 10.48 8.24 17.14
C ASN A 297 10.75 6.83 16.59
N VAL A 298 11.13 6.73 15.32
CA VAL A 298 11.32 5.41 14.67
C VAL A 298 12.59 4.68 15.13
N THR A 299 13.53 5.38 15.79
CA THR A 299 14.83 4.82 16.17
C THR A 299 14.76 3.97 17.44
N ASP A 300 14.00 4.41 18.44
CA ASP A 300 13.90 3.78 19.77
C ASP A 300 12.46 3.54 20.24
N ALA A 301 11.46 3.94 19.44
CA ALA A 301 10.04 3.86 19.75
C ALA A 301 9.63 4.72 20.97
N ASP A 302 10.40 5.76 21.27
CA ASP A 302 9.98 6.80 22.19
C ASP A 302 8.81 7.59 21.62
N SER A 303 7.92 8.10 22.48
CA SER A 303 6.67 8.72 22.02
C SER A 303 6.05 9.68 23.00
N ILE A 304 5.46 10.76 22.46
CA ILE A 304 4.65 11.73 23.20
C ILE A 304 3.23 11.77 22.62
N TRP A 305 2.23 11.82 23.49
CA TRP A 305 0.82 11.73 23.11
C TRP A 305 0.02 12.93 23.59
N MET A 306 -0.90 13.42 22.75
CA MET A 306 -1.82 14.50 23.09
C MET A 306 -2.68 14.08 24.27
N GLN A 307 -2.73 14.92 25.30
CA GLN A 307 -3.52 14.65 26.49
C GLN A 307 -5.01 14.89 26.20
N MET A 308 -5.79 13.81 26.20
CA MET A 308 -7.25 13.84 26.13
C MET A 308 -7.80 13.33 27.47
N ASP A 309 -8.59 14.17 28.15
CA ASP A 309 -9.07 13.88 29.51
C ASP A 309 -9.98 12.62 29.55
N ASN A 310 -10.69 12.33 28.45
CA ASN A 310 -11.49 11.12 28.18
C ASN A 310 -12.13 11.17 26.77
N GLU A 311 -12.85 10.11 26.39
CA GLU A 311 -13.65 9.99 25.14
C GLU A 311 -14.62 11.16 24.87
N GLU A 312 -15.16 11.84 25.90
CA GLU A 312 -16.08 12.98 25.72
C GLU A 312 -15.33 14.32 25.44
N ASP A 313 -14.00 14.31 25.49
CA ASP A 313 -13.12 15.48 25.36
C ASP A 313 -12.21 15.37 24.12
N LEU A 314 -12.76 14.90 22.98
CA LEU A 314 -12.06 14.94 21.69
C LEU A 314 -11.70 16.39 21.33
N PRO A 315 -10.49 16.64 20.77
CA PRO A 315 -10.08 17.97 20.37
C PRO A 315 -10.92 18.45 19.18
N SER A 316 -11.18 19.74 19.12
CA SER A 316 -11.62 20.35 17.86
C SER A 316 -10.50 20.36 16.82
N ALA A 317 -10.85 20.53 15.54
CA ALA A 317 -9.85 20.65 14.48
C ALA A 317 -8.83 21.78 14.74
N GLU A 318 -9.26 22.91 15.32
CA GLU A 318 -8.38 24.04 15.68
C GLU A 318 -7.40 23.64 16.80
N GLU A 319 -7.86 22.92 17.83
CA GLU A 319 -6.98 22.46 18.92
C GLU A 319 -5.98 21.39 18.45
N LEU A 320 -6.40 20.53 17.50
CA LEU A 320 -5.51 19.54 16.91
C LEU A 320 -4.48 20.20 15.98
N GLU A 321 -4.89 21.17 15.17
CA GLU A 321 -3.99 21.93 14.31
C GLU A 321 -2.94 22.68 15.13
N ASP A 322 -3.33 23.38 16.19
CA ASP A 322 -2.41 24.05 17.12
C ASP A 322 -1.37 23.06 17.70
N TRP A 323 -1.81 21.85 18.10
CA TRP A 323 -0.90 20.82 18.62
C TRP A 323 0.07 20.29 17.56
N LEU A 324 -0.38 20.11 16.33
CA LEU A 324 0.48 19.70 15.20
C LEU A 324 1.48 20.79 14.82
N GLU A 325 1.09 22.07 14.86
CA GLU A 325 2.02 23.19 14.67
C GLU A 325 3.16 23.15 15.70
N ASP A 326 2.84 22.97 16.99
CA ASP A 326 3.83 22.85 18.06
C ASP A 326 4.78 21.65 17.84
N VAL A 327 4.27 20.52 17.34
CA VAL A 327 5.09 19.35 16.94
C VAL A 327 6.04 19.69 15.79
N LEU A 328 5.53 20.30 14.72
CA LEU A 328 6.31 20.64 13.53
C LEU A 328 7.35 21.74 13.79
N GLU A 329 7.08 22.65 14.73
CA GLU A 329 8.03 23.65 15.21
C GLU A 329 9.08 23.06 16.18
N GLY A 330 8.89 21.83 16.63
CA GLY A 330 9.75 21.11 17.57
C GLY A 330 9.57 21.56 19.04
N GLU A 331 8.51 22.31 19.34
CA GLU A 331 8.13 22.66 20.71
C GLU A 331 7.60 21.44 21.47
N ILE A 332 6.98 20.49 20.76
CA ILE A 332 6.62 19.16 21.25
C ILE A 332 7.52 18.14 20.56
N ASN A 333 8.36 17.46 21.33
CA ASN A 333 9.28 16.44 20.83
C ASN A 333 9.46 15.33 21.88
N THR A 334 10.00 14.18 21.45
CA THR A 334 10.20 13.03 22.34
C THR A 334 11.42 13.19 23.26
N GLU A 335 12.38 14.06 22.93
CA GLU A 335 13.63 14.20 23.69
C GLU A 335 13.47 14.99 25.00
N ASP A 336 12.45 15.84 25.12
CA ASP A 336 12.22 16.71 26.30
C ASP A 336 11.51 15.99 27.46
N ASP A 337 10.96 14.79 27.26
CA ASP A 337 10.30 13.98 28.31
C ASP A 337 11.30 13.29 29.27
N ASP A 338 12.61 13.30 28.93
CA ASP A 338 13.69 12.69 29.73
C ASP A 338 14.24 13.62 30.84
N ASP A 339 13.80 14.89 30.93
CA ASP A 339 14.40 15.92 31.79
C ASP A 339 13.69 16.13 33.15
N ASP A 340 12.72 15.29 33.54
CA ASP A 340 12.04 15.39 34.84
C ASP A 340 12.59 14.39 35.91
N ASP A 341 13.19 15.01 36.94
CA ASP A 341 13.44 14.54 38.32
C ASP A 341 14.63 13.58 38.61
N ASP A 342 15.82 14.18 38.83
CA ASP A 342 16.84 13.62 39.75
C ASP A 342 17.64 14.73 40.49
N ASP A 343 17.00 15.86 40.83
CA ASP A 343 17.52 16.84 41.81
C ASP A 343 16.93 16.53 43.22
N ASP A 344 17.18 15.32 43.73
CA ASP A 344 17.11 15.02 45.17
C ASP A 344 18.34 15.68 45.86
N ASP A 345 18.33 17.01 45.94
CA ASP A 345 19.13 17.79 46.88
C ASP A 345 18.57 17.58 48.30
N ASP A 346 18.78 16.38 48.84
CA ASP A 346 18.55 16.04 50.24
C ASP A 346 19.76 16.54 51.09
N ASP A 347 20.01 17.85 51.01
CA ASP A 347 20.84 18.61 51.95
C ASP A 347 19.91 19.19 53.02
N ASP A 348 19.68 18.45 54.12
CA ASP A 348 19.33 19.06 55.41
C ASP A 348 19.71 18.16 56.61
N ASP A 349 20.87 18.53 57.16
CA ASP A 349 21.14 18.84 58.57
C ASP A 349 21.51 17.74 59.61
N ASP A 350 22.76 17.93 60.08
CA ASP A 350 23.39 17.58 61.36
C ASP A 350 22.47 17.57 62.62
N ASP A 351 22.48 16.48 63.42
CA ASP A 351 23.01 16.40 64.82
C ASP A 351 22.90 14.98 65.43
#